data_AF-A0A844FDS1-F1
#
_entry.id   AF-A0A844FDS1-F1
#
_cell.length_a   1.000
_cell.length_b   1.000
_cell.length_c   1.000
_cell.angle_alpha   90.00
_cell.angle_beta   90.00
_cell.angle_gamma   90.00
#
_symmetry.space_group_name_H-M   'P 1'
#
loop_
_entity.id
_entity.type
_entity.pdbx_description
1 polymer ?
#
loop_
_entity_poly.entity_id
_entity_poly.type
_entity_poly.pdbx_seq_one_letter_code
_entity_poly.pdbx_strand_id
1 'polypeptide(L)'
;MFSEKNFVDKVAMAINNNEIALFVAAGLSSSTGLPSWNDLLKPCADELGLTINKDSDLYMIAQYYENEYGKIELVHKFEKTINCLSANSGYLNAILDLGFREIWTTNYDTIIEDNLKQRNIIPKVIHNDNDLNSFTDGGVHIFKMNGDITNPQEMIMSKSDLEQYSLSHQLMLTCFKRELISKSFIFLGYSFTDSLVLNALSSIKACLSDACNIHYTIIKNENSDYFKYFIRDLWKRYNIKTLLVDDYQDISKIIYSISEKTKERKVFISGSFDSLPYNEDVFADAMCNSLVNYSGSVVKTKI
;
A
#
# COMPACT_ATOMS: atom_id res chain seq x y z
N MET A 1 9.74 21.93 -8.67
CA MET A 1 10.37 20.79 -7.98
C MET A 1 9.48 20.40 -6.82
N PHE A 2 9.12 19.13 -6.68
CA PHE A 2 8.30 18.66 -5.56
C PHE A 2 9.22 18.39 -4.38
N SER A 3 9.19 19.25 -3.36
CA SER A 3 10.07 19.10 -2.20
C SER A 3 9.57 18.00 -1.28
N GLU A 4 10.49 17.34 -0.59
CA GLU A 4 10.20 16.35 0.44
C GLU A 4 9.22 16.90 1.49
N LYS A 5 9.45 18.11 1.99
CA LYS A 5 8.54 18.77 2.95
C LYS A 5 7.10 18.87 2.41
N ASN A 6 6.93 19.29 1.16
CA ASN A 6 5.59 19.40 0.57
C ASN A 6 4.93 18.03 0.39
N PHE A 7 5.71 17.00 0.06
CA PHE A 7 5.23 15.62 -0.01
C PHE A 7 4.75 15.13 1.35
N VAL A 8 5.59 15.26 2.39
CA VAL A 8 5.26 14.84 3.76
C VAL A 8 3.99 15.52 4.25
N ASP A 9 3.90 16.85 4.11
CA ASP A 9 2.73 17.62 4.56
C ASP A 9 1.45 17.18 3.83
N LYS A 10 1.50 16.98 2.51
CA LYS A 10 0.33 16.57 1.71
C LYS A 10 -0.11 15.15 2.01
N VAL A 11 0.82 14.20 2.06
CA VAL A 11 0.51 12.79 2.34
C VAL A 11 -0.04 12.65 3.76
N ALA A 12 0.59 13.28 4.75
CA ALA A 12 0.11 13.24 6.14
C ALA A 12 -1.30 13.83 6.29
N MET A 13 -1.58 14.95 5.60
CA MET A 13 -2.92 15.56 5.60
C MET A 13 -3.96 14.63 4.97
N ALA A 14 -3.65 14.03 3.82
CA ALA A 14 -4.55 13.10 3.14
C ALA A 14 -4.80 11.83 3.97
N ILE A 15 -3.79 11.31 4.70
CA ILE A 15 -3.95 10.18 5.62
C ILE A 15 -4.94 10.52 6.72
N ASN A 16 -4.73 11.66 7.40
CA ASN A 16 -5.60 12.11 8.50
C ASN A 16 -7.05 12.34 8.05
N ASN A 17 -7.26 12.79 6.81
CA ASN A 17 -8.58 13.01 6.23
C ASN A 17 -9.22 11.74 5.64
N ASN A 18 -8.53 10.60 5.62
CA ASN A 18 -8.94 9.37 4.92
C ASN A 18 -9.17 9.58 3.41
N GLU A 19 -8.37 10.45 2.79
CA GLU A 19 -8.41 10.81 1.36
C GLU A 19 -7.33 10.08 0.54
N ILE A 20 -6.57 9.19 1.17
CA ILE A 20 -5.50 8.42 0.53
C ILE A 20 -5.52 6.96 0.97
N ALA A 21 -5.38 6.06 -0.01
CA ALA A 21 -5.20 4.63 0.20
C ALA A 21 -3.72 4.24 0.06
N LEU A 22 -3.33 3.16 0.72
CA LEU A 22 -1.98 2.58 0.62
C LEU A 22 -1.99 1.46 -0.42
N PHE A 23 -0.99 1.41 -1.30
CA PHE A 23 -0.71 0.26 -2.15
C PHE A 23 0.68 -0.29 -1.85
N VAL A 24 0.76 -1.53 -1.38
CA VAL A 24 2.00 -2.23 -1.04
C VAL A 24 2.24 -3.37 -2.02
N ALA A 25 3.46 -3.47 -2.54
CA ALA A 25 3.84 -4.61 -3.37
C ALA A 25 5.20 -5.18 -2.96
N ALA A 26 5.57 -6.26 -3.65
CA ALA A 26 6.72 -7.10 -3.31
C ALA A 26 8.07 -6.38 -3.34
N GLY A 27 8.18 -5.16 -3.88
CA GLY A 27 9.40 -4.35 -3.83
C GLY A 27 9.72 -3.75 -2.45
N LEU A 28 8.84 -3.91 -1.45
CA LEU A 28 9.19 -3.64 -0.04
C LEU A 28 10.06 -4.75 0.58
N SER A 29 10.17 -5.91 -0.09
CA SER A 29 10.91 -7.12 0.30
C SER A 29 12.25 -6.89 0.95
N SER A 30 13.14 -6.12 0.32
CA SER A 30 14.50 -5.89 0.81
C SER A 30 14.55 -5.20 2.18
N SER A 31 13.51 -4.46 2.54
CA SER A 31 13.40 -3.69 3.78
C SER A 31 12.48 -4.35 4.81
N THR A 32 11.61 -5.27 4.38
CA THR A 32 10.61 -5.93 5.23
C THR A 32 10.89 -7.40 5.50
N GLY A 33 11.85 -8.00 4.80
CA GLY A 33 12.13 -9.44 4.86
C GLY A 33 11.11 -10.29 4.11
N LEU A 34 10.22 -9.66 3.34
CA LEU A 34 9.28 -10.36 2.44
C LEU A 34 10.02 -10.88 1.20
N PRO A 35 9.57 -11.96 0.56
CA PRO A 35 10.15 -12.41 -0.69
C PRO A 35 9.67 -11.48 -1.80
N SER A 36 10.58 -11.07 -2.68
CA SER A 36 10.16 -10.47 -3.93
C SER A 36 9.52 -11.55 -4.82
N TRP A 37 8.79 -11.13 -5.85
CA TRP A 37 8.23 -12.09 -6.80
C TRP A 37 9.30 -12.86 -7.57
N ASN A 38 10.49 -12.25 -7.77
CA ASN A 38 11.68 -12.95 -8.26
C ASN A 38 12.10 -14.08 -7.30
N ASP A 39 12.06 -13.84 -5.98
CA ASP A 39 12.46 -14.83 -4.98
C ASP A 39 11.48 -16.01 -4.95
N LEU A 40 10.18 -15.74 -5.11
CA LEU A 40 9.14 -16.78 -5.20
C LEU A 40 9.32 -17.68 -6.42
N LEU A 41 9.72 -17.11 -7.57
CA LEU A 41 9.84 -17.84 -8.83
C LEU A 41 11.23 -18.40 -9.09
N LYS A 42 12.25 -17.99 -8.33
CA LYS A 42 13.62 -18.47 -8.52
C LYS A 42 13.73 -20.00 -8.45
N PRO A 43 13.14 -20.71 -7.47
CA PRO A 43 13.17 -22.18 -7.45
C PRO A 43 12.51 -22.80 -8.70
N CYS A 44 11.45 -22.17 -9.20
CA CYS A 44 10.74 -22.62 -10.40
C CYS A 44 11.60 -22.44 -11.65
N ALA A 45 12.26 -21.28 -11.79
CA ALA A 45 13.16 -20.98 -12.91
C ALA A 45 14.38 -21.90 -12.91
N ASP A 46 14.98 -22.16 -11.75
CA ASP A 46 16.14 -23.05 -11.61
C ASP A 46 15.79 -24.48 -12.08
N GLU A 47 14.59 -24.99 -11.72
CA GLU A 47 14.10 -26.31 -12.17
C GLU A 47 13.78 -26.37 -13.68
N LEU A 48 13.42 -25.25 -14.29
CA LEU A 48 13.23 -25.12 -15.74
C LEU A 48 14.55 -24.87 -16.49
N GLY A 49 15.66 -24.65 -15.79
CA GLY A 49 16.92 -24.23 -16.39
C GLY A 49 16.90 -22.81 -16.98
N LEU A 50 16.03 -21.95 -16.46
CA LEU A 50 15.88 -20.54 -16.87
C LEU A 50 16.64 -19.61 -15.93
N THR A 51 17.08 -18.46 -16.44
CA THR A 51 17.70 -17.39 -15.63
C THR A 51 16.78 -16.20 -15.54
N ILE A 52 16.42 -15.79 -14.32
CA ILE A 52 15.65 -14.57 -14.08
C ILE A 52 16.58 -13.35 -14.11
N ASN A 53 16.24 -12.38 -14.96
CA ASN A 53 16.90 -11.07 -15.06
C ASN A 53 15.87 -9.93 -14.90
N LYS A 54 16.33 -8.67 -14.96
CA LYS A 54 15.46 -7.50 -14.75
C LYS A 54 14.32 -7.36 -15.78
N ASP A 55 14.48 -7.93 -16.97
CA ASP A 55 13.53 -7.83 -18.08
C ASP A 55 12.67 -9.09 -18.23
N SER A 56 12.79 -10.04 -17.30
CA SER A 56 12.07 -11.30 -17.36
C SER A 56 10.59 -11.11 -17.06
N ASP A 57 9.72 -11.67 -17.90
CA ASP A 57 8.29 -11.76 -17.61
C ASP A 57 8.03 -12.90 -16.62
N LEU A 58 7.86 -12.52 -15.36
CA LEU A 58 7.64 -13.44 -14.24
C LEU A 58 6.32 -14.22 -14.37
N TYR A 59 5.26 -13.61 -14.92
CA TYR A 59 4.00 -14.33 -15.18
C TYR A 59 4.22 -15.42 -16.23
N MET A 60 5.07 -15.17 -17.24
CA MET A 60 5.43 -16.18 -18.24
C MET A 60 6.29 -17.31 -17.66
N ILE A 61 7.24 -17.02 -16.78
CA ILE A 61 8.02 -18.06 -16.09
C ILE A 61 7.11 -18.96 -15.25
N ALA A 62 6.19 -18.35 -14.49
CA ALA A 62 5.17 -19.08 -13.75
C ALA A 62 4.30 -19.95 -14.68
N GLN A 63 3.91 -19.42 -15.85
CA GLN A 63 3.15 -20.18 -16.85
C GLN A 63 3.95 -21.38 -17.40
N TYR A 64 5.24 -21.22 -17.69
CA TYR A 64 6.08 -22.33 -18.13
C TYR A 64 6.18 -23.42 -17.06
N TYR A 65 6.35 -23.01 -15.80
CA TYR A 65 6.38 -23.97 -14.69
C TYR A 65 5.05 -24.70 -14.53
N GLU A 66 3.94 -23.97 -14.60
CA GLU A 66 2.59 -24.54 -14.55
C GLU A 66 2.35 -25.53 -15.70
N ASN A 67 2.84 -25.24 -16.91
CA ASN A 67 2.69 -26.14 -18.06
C ASN A 67 3.46 -27.46 -17.89
N GLU A 68 4.66 -27.41 -17.28
CA GLU A 68 5.52 -28.58 -17.10
C GLU A 68 5.15 -29.42 -15.87
N TYR A 69 4.80 -28.78 -14.75
CA TYR A 69 4.62 -29.43 -13.45
C TYR A 69 3.20 -29.29 -12.85
N GLY A 70 2.35 -28.45 -13.44
CA GLY A 70 0.99 -28.18 -12.98
C GLY A 70 0.87 -27.09 -11.93
N LYS A 71 -0.34 -26.50 -11.82
CA LYS A 71 -0.64 -25.39 -10.90
C LYS A 71 -0.44 -25.75 -9.42
N ILE A 72 -0.73 -26.99 -9.05
CA ILE A 72 -0.59 -27.46 -7.67
C ILE A 72 0.87 -27.41 -7.21
N GLU A 73 1.81 -27.83 -8.07
CA GLU A 73 3.24 -27.78 -7.72
C GLU A 73 3.74 -26.32 -7.65
N LEU A 74 3.29 -25.46 -8.58
CA LEU A 74 3.60 -24.02 -8.53
C LEU A 74 3.16 -23.39 -7.20
N VAL A 75 1.92 -23.64 -6.79
CA VAL A 75 1.39 -23.23 -5.49
C VAL A 75 2.28 -23.72 -4.36
N HIS A 76 2.67 -25.00 -4.38
CA HIS A 76 3.49 -25.59 -3.34
C HIS A 76 4.86 -24.89 -3.20
N LYS A 77 5.48 -24.46 -4.31
CA LYS A 77 6.73 -23.67 -4.28
C LYS A 77 6.52 -22.31 -3.61
N PHE A 78 5.41 -21.64 -3.91
CA PHE A 78 5.06 -20.35 -3.32
C PHE A 78 4.81 -20.51 -1.82
N GLU A 79 3.97 -21.47 -1.42
CA GLU A 79 3.68 -21.79 -0.03
C GLU A 79 4.94 -22.07 0.77
N LYS A 80 5.85 -22.90 0.24
CA LYS A 80 7.10 -23.23 0.92
C LYS A 80 7.96 -21.99 1.19
N THR A 81 7.98 -21.04 0.25
CA THR A 81 8.76 -19.81 0.38
C THR A 81 8.09 -18.83 1.35
N ILE A 82 6.76 -18.69 1.27
CA ILE A 82 5.97 -17.76 2.09
C ILE A 82 5.85 -18.23 3.55
N ASN A 83 5.70 -19.54 3.78
CA ASN A 83 5.55 -20.09 5.13
C ASN A 83 6.83 -20.00 5.96
N CYS A 84 7.99 -19.77 5.33
CA CYS A 84 9.26 -19.53 6.03
C CYS A 84 9.43 -18.08 6.47
N LEU A 85 8.48 -17.19 6.19
CA LEU A 85 8.61 -15.78 6.50
C LEU A 85 8.30 -15.48 7.97
N SER A 86 9.17 -14.68 8.57
CA SER A 86 8.90 -14.02 9.85
C SER A 86 9.15 -12.53 9.66
N ALA A 87 8.10 -11.76 9.47
CA ALA A 87 8.25 -10.33 9.19
C ALA A 87 7.72 -9.51 10.36
N ASN A 88 8.63 -9.24 11.30
CA ASN A 88 8.53 -8.10 12.20
C ASN A 88 9.61 -7.08 11.78
N SER A 89 9.30 -6.28 10.75
CA SER A 89 10.21 -5.23 10.29
C SER A 89 9.77 -3.88 10.84
N GLY A 90 10.73 -3.11 11.36
CA GLY A 90 10.45 -1.74 11.83
C GLY A 90 9.87 -0.84 10.74
N TYR A 91 10.23 -1.09 9.48
CA TYR A 91 9.74 -0.35 8.33
C TYR A 91 8.24 -0.62 8.05
N LEU A 92 7.83 -1.89 7.97
CA LEU A 92 6.41 -2.22 7.79
C LEU A 92 5.58 -1.68 8.97
N ASN A 93 6.09 -1.84 10.19
CA ASN A 93 5.44 -1.30 11.37
C ASN A 93 5.21 0.21 11.26
N ALA A 94 6.23 0.98 10.85
CA ALA A 94 6.11 2.41 10.68
C ALA A 94 5.06 2.80 9.63
N ILE A 95 4.93 2.03 8.53
CA ILE A 95 3.89 2.25 7.51
C ILE A 95 2.50 1.98 8.10
N LEU A 96 2.31 0.86 8.80
CA LEU A 96 1.00 0.50 9.37
C LEU A 96 0.58 1.47 10.48
N ASP A 97 1.53 2.02 11.23
CA ASP A 97 1.29 3.03 12.26
C ASP A 97 0.81 4.38 11.69
N LEU A 98 0.94 4.60 10.37
CA LEU A 98 0.32 5.76 9.71
C LEU A 98 -1.21 5.71 9.76
N GLY A 99 -1.80 4.52 9.90
CA GLY A 99 -3.24 4.36 10.11
C GLY A 99 -4.08 4.47 8.84
N PHE A 100 -3.61 3.94 7.71
CA PHE A 100 -4.43 3.80 6.51
C PHE A 100 -5.63 2.88 6.76
N ARG A 101 -6.80 3.28 6.27
CA ARG A 101 -8.01 2.46 6.34
C ARG A 101 -8.18 1.53 5.14
N GLU A 102 -7.65 1.93 3.99
CA GLU A 102 -7.73 1.14 2.76
C GLU A 102 -6.30 0.77 2.35
N ILE A 103 -6.02 -0.53 2.38
CA ILE A 103 -4.73 -1.09 2.01
C ILE A 103 -4.95 -2.02 0.82
N TRP A 104 -4.22 -1.81 -0.25
CA TRP A 104 -4.23 -2.63 -1.45
C TRP A 104 -2.88 -3.31 -1.59
N THR A 105 -2.85 -4.56 -2.01
CA THR A 105 -1.61 -5.27 -2.22
C THR A 105 -1.69 -6.33 -3.31
N THR A 106 -0.55 -6.60 -3.95
CA THR A 106 -0.34 -7.75 -4.84
C THR A 106 0.44 -8.87 -4.15
N ASN A 107 0.71 -8.75 -2.85
CA ASN A 107 1.40 -9.77 -2.08
C ASN A 107 0.45 -10.90 -1.69
N TYR A 108 0.97 -12.12 -1.63
CA TYR A 108 0.20 -13.31 -1.31
C TYR A 108 0.21 -13.66 0.19
N ASP A 109 1.24 -13.22 0.92
CA ASP A 109 1.46 -13.50 2.35
C ASP A 109 0.49 -12.74 3.27
N THR A 110 0.33 -13.18 4.53
CA THR A 110 -0.60 -12.61 5.52
C THR A 110 0.03 -11.58 6.47
N ILE A 111 1.19 -11.02 6.12
CA ILE A 111 2.01 -10.30 7.10
C ILE A 111 1.41 -8.94 7.47
N ILE A 112 0.74 -8.26 6.53
CA ILE A 112 0.06 -6.98 6.81
C ILE A 112 -1.07 -7.22 7.83
N GLU A 113 -1.85 -8.26 7.59
CA GLU A 113 -2.98 -8.74 8.36
C GLU A 113 -2.54 -9.07 9.79
N ASP A 114 -1.46 -9.85 9.91
CA ASP A 114 -0.97 -10.31 11.20
C ASP A 114 -0.34 -9.17 12.01
N ASN A 115 0.35 -8.22 11.37
CA ASN A 115 0.86 -7.02 12.03
C ASN A 115 -0.26 -6.08 12.50
N LEU A 116 -1.39 -6.02 11.80
CA LEU A 116 -2.58 -5.28 12.24
C LEU A 116 -3.27 -5.98 13.42
N LYS A 117 -3.41 -7.31 13.38
CA LYS A 117 -3.95 -8.09 14.51
C LYS A 117 -3.13 -7.90 15.79
N GLN A 118 -1.79 -7.85 15.69
CA GLN A 118 -0.90 -7.56 16.82
C GLN A 118 -1.15 -6.16 17.44
N ARG A 119 -1.71 -5.23 16.67
CA ARG A 119 -2.15 -3.90 17.13
C ARG A 119 -3.59 -3.87 17.64
N ASN A 120 -4.22 -5.04 17.80
CA ASN A 120 -5.65 -5.18 18.11
C ASN A 120 -6.58 -4.55 17.06
N ILE A 121 -6.10 -4.44 15.81
CA ILE A 121 -6.90 -4.03 14.66
C ILE A 121 -7.30 -5.31 13.94
N ILE A 122 -8.59 -5.56 13.78
CA ILE A 122 -9.10 -6.70 13.02
C ILE A 122 -9.43 -6.19 11.61
N PRO A 123 -8.55 -6.39 10.61
CA PRO A 123 -8.84 -5.96 9.27
C PRO A 123 -9.87 -6.89 8.63
N LYS A 124 -10.69 -6.32 7.74
CA LYS A 124 -11.47 -7.11 6.78
C LYS A 124 -10.60 -7.33 5.55
N VAL A 125 -10.27 -8.59 5.28
CA VAL A 125 -9.48 -8.98 4.11
C VAL A 125 -10.45 -9.35 2.98
N ILE A 126 -10.17 -8.85 1.78
CA ILE A 126 -10.92 -9.08 0.55
C ILE A 126 -9.96 -9.71 -0.45
N HIS A 127 -10.14 -11.00 -0.72
CA HIS A 127 -9.25 -11.75 -1.60
C HIS A 127 -9.83 -11.89 -3.01
N ASN A 128 -11.17 -11.87 -3.12
CA ASN A 128 -11.90 -12.10 -4.37
C ASN A 128 -13.23 -11.33 -4.41
N ASP A 129 -13.96 -11.52 -5.52
CA ASP A 129 -15.27 -10.88 -5.75
C ASP A 129 -16.36 -11.33 -4.75
N ASN A 130 -16.29 -12.54 -4.20
CA ASN A 130 -17.27 -13.04 -3.23
C ASN A 130 -17.17 -12.33 -1.87
N ASP A 131 -15.95 -11.97 -1.46
CA ASP A 131 -15.69 -11.28 -0.19
C ASP A 131 -16.27 -9.85 -0.16
N LEU A 132 -16.50 -9.25 -1.33
CA LEU A 132 -17.06 -7.90 -1.46
C LEU A 132 -18.49 -7.79 -0.94
N ASN A 133 -19.25 -8.90 -0.88
CA ASN A 133 -20.62 -8.90 -0.35
C ASN A 133 -20.70 -8.63 1.16
N SER A 134 -19.58 -8.77 1.88
CA SER A 134 -19.50 -8.58 3.33
C SER A 134 -18.91 -7.22 3.71
N PHE A 135 -19.03 -6.22 2.83
CA PHE A 135 -18.50 -4.88 3.05
C PHE A 135 -19.28 -4.16 4.16
N THR A 136 -18.62 -3.85 5.27
CA THR A 136 -19.19 -3.04 6.36
C THR A 136 -18.50 -1.69 6.40
N ASP A 137 -19.23 -0.62 6.65
CA ASP A 137 -18.64 0.71 6.80
C ASP A 137 -17.75 0.78 8.04
N GLY A 138 -16.50 1.23 7.84
CA GLY A 138 -15.53 1.46 8.91
C GLY A 138 -14.56 0.30 9.14
N GLY A 139 -13.47 0.59 9.87
CA GLY A 139 -12.38 -0.35 10.09
C GLY A 139 -11.24 -0.20 9.07
N VAL A 140 -10.41 -1.24 8.97
CA VAL A 140 -9.31 -1.34 8.01
C VAL A 140 -9.64 -2.46 7.02
N HIS A 141 -9.58 -2.15 5.74
CA HIS A 141 -9.78 -3.09 4.64
C HIS A 141 -8.45 -3.40 3.96
N ILE A 142 -8.25 -4.68 3.64
CA ILE A 142 -7.07 -5.15 2.90
C ILE A 142 -7.56 -5.85 1.64
N PHE A 143 -7.30 -5.24 0.48
CA PHE A 143 -7.61 -5.80 -0.83
C PHE A 143 -6.38 -6.50 -1.40
N LYS A 144 -6.49 -7.81 -1.62
CA LYS A 144 -5.40 -8.62 -2.17
C LYS A 144 -5.69 -8.94 -3.63
N MET A 145 -5.14 -8.10 -4.49
CA MET A 145 -5.39 -8.13 -5.93
C MET A 145 -5.00 -9.47 -6.56
N ASN A 146 -3.86 -10.04 -6.13
CA ASN A 146 -3.38 -11.30 -6.70
C ASN A 146 -3.88 -12.54 -5.94
N GLY A 147 -4.87 -12.39 -5.06
CA GLY A 147 -5.33 -13.45 -4.18
C GLY A 147 -4.45 -13.63 -2.94
N ASP A 148 -4.59 -14.79 -2.29
CA ASP A 148 -4.06 -15.03 -0.95
C ASP A 148 -3.56 -16.48 -0.79
N ILE A 149 -2.48 -16.66 -0.04
CA ILE A 149 -1.89 -17.98 0.22
C ILE A 149 -2.81 -18.92 0.99
N THR A 150 -3.82 -18.41 1.69
CA THR A 150 -4.85 -19.20 2.37
C THR A 150 -5.94 -19.71 1.43
N ASN A 151 -6.03 -19.16 0.20
CA ASN A 151 -6.89 -19.67 -0.87
C ASN A 151 -6.12 -19.82 -2.20
N PRO A 152 -5.21 -20.82 -2.30
CA PRO A 152 -4.28 -20.89 -3.43
C PRO A 152 -4.90 -21.10 -4.81
N GLN A 153 -6.13 -21.64 -4.86
CA GLN A 153 -6.82 -21.92 -6.13
C GLN A 153 -7.19 -20.64 -6.89
N GLU A 154 -7.36 -19.54 -6.16
CA GLU A 154 -7.76 -18.24 -6.71
C GLU A 154 -6.59 -17.26 -6.85
N MET A 155 -5.37 -17.68 -6.48
CA MET A 155 -4.18 -16.86 -6.67
C MET A 155 -3.90 -16.61 -8.15
N ILE A 156 -3.53 -15.36 -8.46
CA ILE A 156 -3.10 -14.92 -9.78
C ILE A 156 -1.58 -15.07 -9.84
N MET A 157 -1.09 -16.15 -10.44
CA MET A 157 0.33 -16.49 -10.44
C MET A 157 0.92 -16.59 -11.85
N SER A 158 0.16 -17.16 -12.79
CA SER A 158 0.63 -17.40 -14.16
C SER A 158 0.09 -16.38 -15.16
N LYS A 159 0.62 -16.43 -16.38
CA LYS A 159 0.16 -15.57 -17.48
C LYS A 159 -1.32 -15.77 -17.76
N SER A 160 -1.78 -17.02 -17.78
CA SER A 160 -3.19 -17.34 -18.02
C SER A 160 -4.10 -16.78 -16.93
N ASP A 161 -3.69 -16.83 -15.67
CA ASP A 161 -4.44 -16.20 -14.57
C ASP A 161 -4.57 -14.69 -14.78
N LEU A 162 -3.49 -14.00 -15.16
CA LEU A 162 -3.50 -12.56 -15.43
C LEU A 162 -4.40 -12.20 -16.63
N GLU A 163 -4.36 -12.98 -17.70
CA GLU A 163 -5.20 -12.78 -18.89
C GLU A 163 -6.68 -12.97 -18.59
N GLN A 164 -7.01 -13.87 -17.65
CA GLN A 164 -8.39 -14.11 -17.20
C GLN A 164 -8.85 -13.16 -16.09
N TYR A 165 -7.96 -12.34 -15.52
CA TYR A 165 -8.26 -11.49 -14.36
C TYR A 165 -9.50 -10.63 -14.56
N SER A 166 -9.67 -10.01 -15.73
CA SER A 166 -10.83 -9.16 -16.00
C SER A 166 -12.18 -9.87 -15.94
N LEU A 167 -12.17 -11.20 -16.07
CA LEU A 167 -13.36 -12.05 -15.96
C LEU A 167 -13.51 -12.61 -14.54
N SER A 168 -12.42 -13.09 -13.92
CA SER A 168 -12.46 -13.72 -12.59
C SER A 168 -12.58 -12.74 -11.42
N HIS A 169 -12.10 -11.49 -11.60
CA HIS A 169 -11.99 -10.46 -10.56
C HIS A 169 -12.59 -9.12 -11.04
N GLN A 170 -13.70 -9.18 -11.76
CA GLN A 170 -14.33 -8.02 -12.38
C GLN A 170 -14.81 -6.99 -11.34
N LEU A 171 -15.37 -7.46 -10.21
CA LEU A 171 -15.86 -6.57 -9.15
C LEU A 171 -14.70 -5.97 -8.36
N MET A 172 -13.63 -6.74 -8.13
CA MET A 172 -12.38 -6.24 -7.55
C MET A 172 -11.78 -5.10 -8.40
N LEU A 173 -11.69 -5.28 -9.73
CA LEU A 173 -11.24 -4.20 -10.63
C LEU A 173 -12.15 -2.98 -10.58
N THR A 174 -13.46 -3.19 -10.50
CA THR A 174 -14.44 -2.11 -10.37
C THR A 174 -14.22 -1.32 -9.09
N CYS A 175 -14.04 -2.02 -7.95
CA CYS A 175 -13.75 -1.41 -6.66
C CYS A 175 -12.41 -0.66 -6.68
N PHE A 176 -11.38 -1.24 -7.29
CA PHE A 176 -10.07 -0.61 -7.41
C PHE A 176 -10.15 0.70 -8.22
N LYS A 177 -10.84 0.68 -9.37
CA LYS A 177 -11.05 1.89 -10.18
C LYS A 177 -11.86 2.94 -9.44
N ARG A 178 -12.90 2.55 -8.72
CA ARG A 178 -13.68 3.46 -7.86
C ARG A 178 -12.77 4.12 -6.82
N GLU A 179 -11.92 3.34 -6.17
CA GLU A 179 -11.00 3.85 -5.14
C GLU A 179 -9.97 4.82 -5.73
N LEU A 180 -9.41 4.52 -6.91
CA LEU A 180 -8.51 5.42 -7.63
C LEU A 180 -9.18 6.76 -8.00
N ILE A 181 -10.49 6.74 -8.28
CA ILE A 181 -11.29 7.95 -8.57
C ILE A 181 -11.63 8.71 -7.30
N SER A 182 -11.94 8.03 -6.20
CA SER A 182 -12.38 8.67 -4.95
C SER A 182 -11.23 9.15 -4.07
N LYS A 183 -10.05 8.52 -4.14
CA LYS A 183 -8.90 8.81 -3.29
C LYS A 183 -7.59 8.91 -4.06
N SER A 184 -6.64 9.61 -3.46
CA SER A 184 -5.23 9.49 -3.81
C SER A 184 -4.72 8.09 -3.42
N PHE A 185 -3.60 7.68 -4.01
CA PHE A 185 -2.89 6.46 -3.60
C PHE A 185 -1.45 6.81 -3.28
N ILE A 186 -0.86 6.13 -2.30
CA ILE A 186 0.60 6.05 -2.14
C ILE A 186 1.06 4.63 -2.46
N PHE A 187 1.84 4.49 -3.52
CA PHE A 187 2.42 3.22 -3.97
C PHE A 187 3.81 3.05 -3.36
N LEU A 188 3.98 2.02 -2.53
CA LEU A 188 5.24 1.67 -1.86
C LEU A 188 5.71 0.29 -2.32
N GLY A 189 6.95 0.22 -2.82
CA GLY A 189 7.52 -1.03 -3.32
C GLY A 189 6.85 -1.59 -4.59
N TYR A 190 6.09 -0.77 -5.30
CA TYR A 190 5.47 -1.17 -6.57
C TYR A 190 6.39 -0.85 -7.74
N SER A 191 6.66 -1.85 -8.58
CA SER A 191 7.60 -1.74 -9.72
C SER A 191 7.00 -0.99 -10.90
N PHE A 192 5.68 -0.81 -10.97
CA PHE A 192 4.97 -0.27 -12.13
C PHE A 192 5.28 -1.06 -13.42
N THR A 193 5.40 -2.38 -13.31
CA THR A 193 5.60 -3.28 -14.46
C THR A 193 4.34 -4.05 -14.82
N ASP A 194 3.41 -4.23 -13.88
CA ASP A 194 2.15 -4.92 -14.14
C ASP A 194 1.19 -4.04 -14.96
N SER A 195 0.58 -4.67 -15.97
CA SER A 195 -0.37 -4.03 -16.87
C SER A 195 -1.70 -3.70 -16.19
N LEU A 196 -2.13 -4.46 -15.19
CA LEU A 196 -3.46 -4.33 -14.60
C LEU A 196 -3.64 -2.98 -13.89
N VAL A 197 -2.72 -2.63 -12.99
CA VAL A 197 -2.78 -1.35 -12.27
C VAL A 197 -2.56 -0.17 -13.23
N LEU A 198 -1.61 -0.31 -14.16
CA LEU A 198 -1.31 0.75 -15.14
C LEU A 198 -2.47 0.97 -16.11
N ASN A 199 -3.17 -0.08 -16.53
CA ASN A 199 -4.35 0.02 -17.38
C ASN A 199 -5.49 0.71 -16.64
N ALA A 200 -5.71 0.41 -15.35
CA ALA A 200 -6.69 1.10 -14.53
C ALA A 200 -6.37 2.61 -14.45
N LEU A 201 -5.16 2.98 -14.05
CA LEU A 201 -4.71 4.37 -13.94
C LEU A 201 -4.81 5.13 -15.26
N SER A 202 -4.32 4.54 -16.35
CA SER A 202 -4.35 5.19 -17.68
C SER A 202 -5.78 5.34 -18.21
N SER A 203 -6.66 4.37 -17.99
CA SER A 203 -8.07 4.47 -18.38
C SER A 203 -8.78 5.61 -17.64
N ILE A 204 -8.53 5.76 -16.34
CA ILE A 204 -9.08 6.85 -15.53
C ILE A 204 -8.53 8.20 -16.00
N LYS A 205 -7.21 8.29 -16.25
CA LYS A 205 -6.58 9.52 -16.77
C LYS A 205 -7.15 9.93 -18.12
N ALA A 206 -7.39 8.97 -19.01
CA ALA A 206 -8.01 9.24 -20.31
C ALA A 206 -9.45 9.78 -20.17
N CYS A 207 -10.23 9.28 -19.21
CA CYS A 207 -11.60 9.73 -18.97
C CYS A 207 -11.68 11.09 -18.26
N LEU A 208 -10.85 11.33 -17.25
CA LEU A 208 -10.95 12.50 -16.37
C LEU A 208 -9.96 13.63 -16.71
N SER A 209 -8.96 13.37 -17.55
CA SER A 209 -7.91 14.33 -17.92
C SER A 209 -7.28 15.00 -16.69
N ASP A 210 -7.50 16.30 -16.47
CA ASP A 210 -6.90 17.05 -15.36
C ASP A 210 -7.69 16.97 -14.05
N ALA A 211 -8.90 16.39 -14.06
CA ALA A 211 -9.74 16.21 -12.88
C ALA A 211 -9.40 14.95 -12.06
N CYS A 212 -8.42 14.14 -12.50
CA CYS A 212 -8.02 12.93 -11.77
C CYS A 212 -7.22 13.25 -10.51
N ASN A 213 -7.36 12.41 -9.48
CA ASN A 213 -6.55 12.49 -8.28
C ASN A 213 -5.06 12.36 -8.59
N ILE A 214 -4.23 13.06 -7.82
CA ILE A 214 -2.78 12.88 -7.86
C ILE A 214 -2.44 11.70 -6.96
N HIS A 215 -1.71 10.73 -7.50
CA HIS A 215 -1.16 9.61 -6.73
C HIS A 215 0.32 9.87 -6.42
N TYR A 216 0.89 9.07 -5.53
CA TYR A 216 2.20 9.31 -4.92
C TYR A 216 3.04 8.04 -4.90
N THR A 217 4.35 8.19 -5.02
CA THR A 217 5.29 7.09 -4.81
C THR A 217 6.66 7.63 -4.40
N ILE A 218 7.48 6.79 -3.77
CA ILE A 218 8.86 7.10 -3.38
C ILE A 218 9.77 6.09 -4.07
N ILE A 219 10.73 6.56 -4.88
CA ILE A 219 11.60 5.70 -5.69
C ILE A 219 13.05 6.15 -5.55
N LYS A 220 13.97 5.18 -5.40
CA LYS A 220 15.41 5.44 -5.43
C LYS A 220 15.84 5.91 -6.82
N ASN A 221 16.60 6.98 -6.88
CA ASN A 221 17.08 7.55 -8.12
C ASN A 221 18.19 6.67 -8.75
N GLU A 222 17.92 6.08 -9.91
CA GLU A 222 18.89 5.24 -10.63
C GLU A 222 19.85 6.04 -11.52
N ASN A 223 19.69 7.37 -11.61
CA ASN A 223 20.58 8.28 -12.37
C ASN A 223 20.81 7.88 -13.84
N SER A 224 19.86 7.21 -14.49
CA SER A 224 19.92 6.88 -15.93
C SER A 224 18.94 7.72 -16.75
N ASP A 225 19.21 7.91 -18.04
CA ASP A 225 18.30 8.64 -18.92
C ASP A 225 16.98 7.90 -19.10
N TYR A 226 17.02 6.57 -19.22
CA TYR A 226 15.81 5.73 -19.23
C TYR A 226 14.95 5.99 -17.99
N PHE A 227 15.57 6.02 -16.80
CA PHE A 227 14.88 6.29 -15.55
C PHE A 227 14.23 7.68 -15.53
N LYS A 228 14.88 8.71 -16.07
CA LYS A 228 14.25 10.05 -16.20
C LYS A 228 12.99 10.01 -17.07
N TYR A 229 12.99 9.25 -18.17
CA TYR A 229 11.78 9.08 -19.00
C TYR A 229 10.71 8.27 -18.29
N PHE A 230 11.07 7.20 -17.57
CA PHE A 230 10.17 6.43 -16.74
C PHE A 230 9.42 7.31 -15.71
N ILE A 231 10.14 8.16 -14.97
CA ILE A 231 9.53 9.10 -14.01
C ILE A 231 8.60 10.11 -14.71
N ARG A 232 8.96 10.58 -15.91
CA ARG A 232 8.09 11.47 -16.70
C ARG A 232 6.83 10.75 -17.17
N ASP A 233 6.92 9.46 -17.48
CA ASP A 233 5.79 8.64 -17.90
C ASP A 233 4.79 8.43 -16.75
N LEU A 234 5.30 8.13 -15.54
CA LEU A 234 4.52 8.05 -14.30
C LEU A 234 3.66 9.30 -14.08
N TRP A 235 4.24 10.48 -14.25
CA TRP A 235 3.49 11.74 -14.13
C TRP A 235 2.47 11.92 -15.26
N LYS A 236 2.92 11.80 -16.52
CA LYS A 236 2.10 12.21 -17.68
C LYS A 236 0.95 11.26 -17.97
N ARG A 237 1.17 9.95 -17.88
CA ARG A 237 0.17 8.94 -18.28
C ARG A 237 -0.68 8.46 -17.13
N TYR A 238 -0.16 8.53 -15.90
CA TYR A 238 -0.79 7.90 -14.74
C TYR A 238 -1.06 8.87 -13.59
N ASN A 239 -0.69 10.16 -13.73
CA ASN A 239 -0.85 11.19 -12.70
C ASN A 239 -0.17 10.82 -11.35
N ILE A 240 0.91 10.04 -11.42
CA ILE A 240 1.69 9.65 -10.26
C ILE A 240 2.83 10.63 -10.07
N LYS A 241 2.91 11.20 -8.87
CA LYS A 241 3.95 12.10 -8.46
C LYS A 241 5.01 11.36 -7.65
N THR A 242 6.22 11.31 -8.19
CA THR A 242 7.33 10.61 -7.55
C THR A 242 8.17 11.55 -6.69
N LEU A 243 8.42 11.15 -5.44
CA LEU A 243 9.51 11.67 -4.63
C LEU A 243 10.75 10.80 -4.88
N LEU A 244 11.83 11.42 -5.35
CA LEU A 244 13.09 10.73 -5.58
C LEU A 244 13.96 10.78 -4.34
N VAL A 245 14.60 9.67 -4.00
CA VAL A 245 15.56 9.54 -2.91
C VAL A 245 16.88 8.99 -3.42
N ASP A 246 17.97 9.27 -2.71
CA ASP A 246 19.29 8.75 -3.08
C ASP A 246 19.52 7.34 -2.51
N ASP A 247 18.99 7.04 -1.33
CA ASP A 247 19.09 5.72 -0.71
C ASP A 247 17.76 5.16 -0.17
N TYR A 248 17.67 3.83 -0.06
CA TYR A 248 16.51 3.15 0.53
C TYR A 248 16.30 3.51 2.00
N GLN A 249 17.37 3.82 2.74
CA GLN A 249 17.26 4.27 4.13
C GLN A 249 16.50 5.60 4.24
N ASP A 250 16.56 6.45 3.22
CA ASP A 250 15.85 7.74 3.24
C ASP A 250 14.34 7.55 3.11
N ILE A 251 13.88 6.48 2.46
CA ILE A 251 12.46 6.11 2.44
C ILE A 251 11.95 5.91 3.87
N SER A 252 12.72 5.21 4.71
CA SER A 252 12.35 4.99 6.11
C SER A 252 12.24 6.31 6.89
N LYS A 253 13.17 7.25 6.66
CA LYS A 253 13.13 8.59 7.26
C LYS A 253 11.90 9.38 6.82
N ILE A 254 11.54 9.29 5.54
CA ILE A 254 10.35 9.99 5.00
C ILE A 254 9.08 9.41 5.61
N ILE A 255 8.95 8.08 5.70
CA ILE A 255 7.81 7.44 6.37
C ILE A 255 7.72 7.87 7.84
N TYR A 256 8.84 7.92 8.55
CA TYR A 256 8.88 8.44 9.92
C TYR A 256 8.42 9.90 10.00
N SER A 257 8.90 10.76 9.10
CA SER A 257 8.47 12.17 9.02
C SER A 257 6.97 12.30 8.74
N ILE A 258 6.40 11.46 7.87
CA ILE A 258 4.94 11.39 7.65
C ILE A 258 4.25 10.98 8.94
N SER A 259 4.76 9.95 9.63
CA SER A 259 4.19 9.47 10.90
C SER A 259 4.13 10.58 11.95
N GLU A 260 5.24 11.28 12.20
CA GLU A 260 5.27 12.41 13.13
C GLU A 260 4.26 13.49 12.72
N LYS A 261 4.20 13.82 11.42
CA LYS A 261 3.26 14.81 10.90
C LYS A 261 1.80 14.39 11.07
N THR A 262 1.48 13.10 10.94
CA THR A 262 0.11 12.61 11.19
C THR A 262 -0.28 12.74 12.66
N LYS A 263 0.67 12.56 13.59
CA LYS A 263 0.44 12.66 15.04
C LYS A 263 0.25 14.09 15.53
N GLU A 264 0.83 15.10 14.87
CA GLU A 264 0.65 16.52 15.24
C GLU A 264 -0.83 16.96 15.32
N ARG A 265 -1.72 16.27 14.59
CA ARG A 265 -3.17 16.54 14.61
C ARG A 265 -3.95 15.77 15.69
N LYS A 266 -3.30 14.82 16.38
CA LYS A 266 -3.91 14.00 17.43
C LYS A 266 -3.45 14.53 18.78
N VAL A 267 -4.17 15.50 19.32
CA VAL A 267 -3.82 16.14 20.60
C VAL A 267 -4.58 15.45 21.74
N PHE A 268 -3.82 14.92 22.70
CA PHE A 268 -4.34 14.40 23.96
C PHE A 268 -4.08 15.42 25.08
N ILE A 269 -5.14 15.88 25.73
CA ILE A 269 -5.05 16.83 26.85
C ILE A 269 -5.49 16.11 28.11
N SER A 270 -4.58 16.04 29.09
CA SER A 270 -4.83 15.46 30.41
C SER A 270 -4.50 16.47 31.49
N GLY A 271 -5.36 16.56 32.49
CA GLY A 271 -5.19 17.40 33.66
C GLY A 271 -6.28 17.12 34.69
N SER A 272 -5.91 17.17 35.97
CA SER A 272 -6.80 17.01 37.10
C SER A 272 -6.55 18.14 38.09
N PHE A 273 -7.62 18.74 38.59
CA PHE A 273 -7.56 19.91 39.46
C PHE A 273 -8.71 19.88 40.46
N ASP A 274 -8.41 19.99 41.76
CA ASP A 274 -9.43 20.03 42.82
C ASP A 274 -10.25 21.33 42.80
N SER A 275 -9.60 22.43 42.43
CA SER A 275 -10.24 23.73 42.20
C SER A 275 -9.47 24.51 41.16
N LEU A 276 -10.16 25.01 40.14
CA LEU A 276 -9.58 25.76 39.03
C LEU A 276 -10.11 27.21 39.10
N PRO A 277 -9.24 28.24 39.13
CA PRO A 277 -9.69 29.62 39.02
C PRO A 277 -10.51 29.83 37.74
N TYR A 278 -11.57 30.64 37.81
CA TYR A 278 -12.51 30.84 36.68
C TYR A 278 -11.79 31.22 35.36
N ASN A 279 -10.78 32.09 35.43
CA ASN A 279 -10.03 32.51 34.24
C ASN A 279 -9.25 31.37 33.58
N GLU A 280 -8.77 30.41 34.36
CA GLU A 280 -8.04 29.24 33.84
C GLU A 280 -9.01 28.21 33.23
N ASP A 281 -10.21 28.05 33.78
CA ASP A 281 -11.25 27.19 33.20
C ASP A 281 -11.73 27.74 31.84
N VAL A 282 -11.96 29.06 31.76
CA VAL A 282 -12.30 29.75 30.49
C VAL A 282 -11.16 29.62 29.47
N PHE A 283 -9.90 29.76 29.91
CA PHE A 283 -8.74 29.56 29.03
C PHE A 283 -8.67 28.12 28.51
N ALA A 284 -8.85 27.12 29.38
CA ALA A 284 -8.81 25.72 29.00
C ALA A 284 -9.88 25.38 27.95
N ASP A 285 -11.10 25.90 28.11
CA ASP A 285 -12.19 25.70 27.15
C ASP A 285 -11.92 26.45 25.83
N ALA A 286 -11.43 27.68 25.88
CA ALA A 286 -11.04 28.42 24.67
C ALA A 286 -9.92 27.69 23.90
N MET A 287 -8.90 27.20 24.61
CA MET A 287 -7.81 26.41 24.03
C MET A 287 -8.33 25.14 23.37
N CYS A 288 -9.22 24.39 24.05
CA CYS A 288 -9.83 23.18 23.47
C CYS A 288 -10.60 23.49 22.19
N ASN A 289 -11.41 24.56 22.18
CA ASN A 289 -12.17 24.97 21.00
C ASN A 289 -11.25 25.38 19.84
N SER A 290 -10.18 26.12 20.11
CA SER A 290 -9.18 26.47 19.10
C SER A 290 -8.47 25.22 18.54
N LEU A 291 -8.16 24.23 19.39
CA LEU A 291 -7.53 22.99 18.96
C LEU A 291 -8.46 22.14 18.10
N VAL A 292 -9.75 22.00 18.46
CA VAL A 292 -10.74 21.29 17.62
C VAL A 292 -10.79 21.88 16.20
N ASN A 293 -10.77 23.21 16.10
CA ASN A 293 -10.78 23.91 14.81
C ASN A 293 -9.50 23.72 14.00
N TYR A 294 -8.37 23.36 14.62
CA TYR A 294 -7.06 23.27 13.96
C TYR A 294 -6.57 21.83 13.73
N SER A 295 -6.84 20.92 14.66
CA SER A 295 -6.30 19.55 14.69
C SER A 295 -7.34 18.48 14.33
N GLY A 296 -8.63 18.81 14.25
CA GLY A 296 -9.70 17.91 13.78
C GLY A 296 -10.09 16.77 14.73
N SER A 297 -9.21 16.38 15.66
CA SER A 297 -9.49 15.41 16.72
C SER A 297 -8.77 15.78 18.02
N VAL A 298 -9.53 16.07 19.08
CA VAL A 298 -9.03 16.33 20.44
C VAL A 298 -9.73 15.35 21.38
N VAL A 299 -8.97 14.59 22.15
CA VAL A 299 -9.50 13.72 23.21
C VAL A 299 -9.23 14.39 24.56
N LYS A 300 -10.29 14.78 25.26
CA LYS A 300 -10.26 15.40 26.60
C LYS A 300 -10.60 14.35 27.64
N THR A 301 -9.75 14.20 28.65
CA THR A 301 -10.08 13.44 29.86
C THR A 301 -9.95 14.36 31.06
N LYS A 302 -11.08 14.66 31.70
CA LYS A 302 -11.14 15.38 32.98
C LYS A 302 -11.38 14.29 34.04
N ILE A 303 -10.41 14.07 34.91
CA ILE A 303 -10.54 13.19 36.09
C ILE A 303 -10.59 14.09 37.31
#